data_AF-A0AB35FV69-F1
#
_entry.id   AF-A0AB35FV69-F1
#
_cell.length_a   1.000
_cell.length_b   1.000
_cell.length_c   1.000
_cell.angle_alpha   90.00
_cell.angle_beta   90.00
_cell.angle_gamma   90.00
#
_symmetry.space_group_name_H-M   'P 1'
#
loop_
_entity.id
_entity.type
_entity.pdbx_description
1 polymer ?
#
loop_
_entity_poly.entity_id
_entity_poly.type
_entity_poly.pdbx_seq_one_letter_code
_entity_poly.pdbx_strand_id
1 'polypeptide(L)'
;MKKLKRKHQVILIVISFLLVTFISLRYYLKPEWFDWENQYYTVYNYKVSEIKPKKKVVKDLNIEFVHQMNEKVPQNQELTEKILSNWNEYNEKQILHVTFTDGSKSEIPVEETSEIGPSFSANLLNDSIYQKLSFRFPDFKLPDNKRTSNLIDILLFLYEGDTLYQVPEVSSEISYQLKNPKTGEKQTYFEYGNKPDFSLTPIFFTSSKNSLDDKLDFFEDYQKQHKGNYWDRKYDFYNNRLTHTSNHSYPRIFYSDEFTNLPLSVSTTGSQFKMTITHSYIVEQINDHDYKIKSSSKTYTDENKSEYIAEVLNQNKKESR
;
A
#
# COMPACT_ATOMS: atom_id res chain seq x y z
N MET A 1 8.07 -17.77 -69.56
CA MET A 1 8.62 -17.60 -68.19
C MET A 1 8.16 -16.35 -67.41
N LYS A 2 7.81 -15.19 -68.02
CA LYS A 2 7.38 -13.97 -67.28
C LYS A 2 6.05 -14.11 -66.48
N LYS A 3 5.04 -14.84 -66.99
CA LYS A 3 3.74 -15.03 -66.29
C LYS A 3 3.83 -15.87 -65.02
N LEU A 4 4.74 -16.85 -64.96
CA LEU A 4 4.93 -17.72 -63.79
C LEU A 4 5.50 -16.92 -62.60
N LYS A 5 6.48 -16.04 -62.86
CA LYS A 5 7.05 -15.12 -61.86
C LYS A 5 6.02 -14.15 -61.27
N ARG A 6 5.09 -13.63 -62.07
CA ARG A 6 4.02 -12.72 -61.60
C ARG A 6 3.01 -13.43 -60.70
N LYS A 7 2.64 -14.68 -61.00
CA LYS A 7 1.79 -15.51 -60.12
C LYS A 7 2.48 -15.82 -58.77
N HIS A 8 3.77 -16.14 -58.80
CA HIS A 8 4.54 -16.40 -57.57
C HIS A 8 4.68 -15.13 -56.70
N GLN A 9 4.86 -13.96 -57.33
CA GLN A 9 4.84 -12.67 -56.63
C GLN A 9 3.49 -12.39 -55.96
N VAL A 10 2.37 -12.66 -56.63
CA VAL A 10 1.02 -12.51 -56.03
C VAL A 10 0.83 -13.46 -54.85
N ILE A 11 1.26 -14.72 -54.96
CA ILE A 11 1.19 -15.68 -53.85
C ILE A 11 2.02 -15.20 -52.65
N LEU A 12 3.25 -14.72 -52.88
CA LEU A 12 4.11 -14.17 -51.82
C LEU A 12 3.48 -12.94 -51.15
N ILE A 13 2.82 -12.06 -51.91
CA ILE A 13 2.09 -10.91 -51.36
C ILE A 13 0.94 -11.36 -50.47
N VAL A 14 0.16 -12.36 -50.91
CA VAL A 14 -0.95 -12.91 -50.11
C VAL A 14 -0.43 -13.55 -48.82
N ILE A 15 0.64 -14.34 -48.88
CA ILE A 15 1.26 -14.95 -47.70
C ILE A 15 1.78 -13.86 -46.76
N SER A 16 2.46 -12.85 -47.28
CA SER A 16 2.97 -11.73 -46.49
C SER A 16 1.82 -10.96 -45.82
N PHE A 17 0.73 -10.71 -46.54
CA PHE A 17 -0.46 -10.06 -45.98
C PHE A 17 -1.05 -10.90 -44.84
N LEU A 18 -1.27 -12.19 -45.05
CA LEU A 18 -1.79 -13.10 -44.02
C LEU A 18 -0.89 -13.13 -42.79
N LEU A 19 0.43 -13.13 -42.97
CA LEU A 19 1.40 -13.13 -41.89
C LEU A 19 1.37 -11.81 -41.11
N VAL A 20 1.29 -10.67 -41.79
CA VAL A 20 1.14 -9.35 -41.15
C VAL A 20 -0.20 -9.24 -40.41
N THR A 21 -1.30 -9.72 -41.00
CA THR A 21 -2.61 -9.75 -40.35
C THR A 21 -2.60 -10.63 -39.11
N PHE A 22 -1.99 -11.82 -39.20
CA PHE A 22 -1.85 -12.73 -38.06
C PHE A 22 -1.04 -12.09 -36.92
N ILE A 23 0.13 -11.50 -37.23
CA ILE A 23 0.96 -10.80 -36.25
C ILE A 23 0.20 -9.61 -35.63
N SER A 24 -0.50 -8.83 -36.45
CA SER A 24 -1.29 -7.67 -35.98
C SER A 24 -2.41 -8.10 -35.04
N LEU A 25 -3.17 -9.13 -35.41
CA LEU A 25 -4.24 -9.65 -34.57
C LEU A 25 -3.69 -10.22 -33.27
N ARG A 26 -2.64 -11.03 -33.35
CA ARG A 26 -2.05 -11.74 -32.22
C ARG A 26 -1.39 -10.82 -31.20
N TYR A 27 -0.77 -9.73 -31.62
CA TYR A 27 0.05 -8.90 -30.73
C TYR A 27 -0.47 -7.48 -30.51
N TYR A 28 -1.33 -6.95 -31.39
CA TYR A 28 -1.71 -5.53 -31.36
C TYR A 28 -3.21 -5.28 -31.15
N LEU A 29 -4.09 -6.18 -31.62
CA LEU A 29 -5.53 -5.90 -31.66
C LEU A 29 -6.35 -6.82 -30.77
N LYS A 30 -6.16 -8.14 -30.88
CA LYS A 30 -6.98 -9.17 -30.23
C LYS A 30 -6.11 -10.37 -29.78
N PRO A 31 -5.12 -10.14 -28.90
CA PRO A 31 -4.29 -11.22 -28.36
C PRO A 31 -5.12 -12.33 -27.69
N GLU A 32 -6.27 -11.99 -27.10
CA GLU A 32 -7.23 -12.90 -26.48
C GLU A 32 -7.78 -14.01 -27.41
N TRP A 33 -7.70 -13.86 -28.74
CA TRP A 33 -8.08 -14.90 -29.71
C TRP A 33 -7.04 -16.02 -29.82
N PHE A 34 -5.81 -15.76 -29.37
CA PHE A 34 -4.67 -16.67 -29.48
C PHE A 34 -4.12 -17.10 -28.12
N ASP A 35 -4.72 -16.61 -27.03
CA ASP A 35 -4.41 -16.96 -25.65
C ASP A 35 -5.69 -17.48 -24.98
N TRP A 36 -5.70 -18.78 -24.67
CA TRP A 36 -6.86 -19.44 -24.08
C TRP A 36 -6.89 -19.35 -22.56
N GLU A 37 -5.78 -18.96 -21.94
CA GLU A 37 -5.63 -18.88 -20.49
C GLU A 37 -6.00 -17.50 -19.97
N ASN A 38 -5.71 -16.43 -20.71
CA ASN A 38 -5.90 -15.07 -20.23
C ASN A 38 -6.92 -14.26 -21.04
N GLN A 39 -7.57 -13.33 -20.35
CA GLN A 39 -8.36 -12.25 -20.91
C GLN A 39 -7.51 -10.98 -20.94
N TYR A 40 -7.73 -10.13 -21.94
CA TYR A 40 -6.94 -8.93 -22.18
C TYR A 40 -7.82 -7.68 -22.06
N TYR A 41 -7.40 -6.75 -21.22
CA TYR A 41 -8.02 -5.45 -21.08
C TYR A 41 -7.14 -4.38 -21.72
N THR A 42 -7.77 -3.54 -22.53
CA THR A 42 -7.10 -2.36 -23.10
C THR A 42 -6.66 -1.43 -21.98
N VAL A 43 -5.37 -1.09 -21.99
CA VAL A 43 -4.79 -0.11 -21.08
C VAL A 43 -4.85 1.26 -21.72
N TYR A 44 -5.40 2.23 -20.99
CA TYR A 44 -5.49 3.62 -21.41
C TYR A 44 -4.53 4.47 -20.58
N ASN A 45 -4.08 5.58 -21.15
CA ASN A 45 -3.29 6.59 -20.42
C ASN A 45 -2.08 6.02 -19.66
N TYR A 46 -1.45 4.97 -20.21
CA TYR A 46 -0.27 4.35 -19.64
C TYR A 46 0.88 5.35 -19.56
N LYS A 47 1.46 5.50 -18.37
CA LYS A 47 2.59 6.37 -18.09
C LYS A 47 3.55 5.67 -17.14
N VAL A 48 4.83 5.85 -17.41
CA VAL A 48 5.91 5.47 -16.50
C VAL A 48 6.56 6.77 -16.02
N SER A 49 6.64 6.94 -14.71
CA SER A 49 7.29 8.09 -14.10
C SER A 49 8.33 7.63 -13.08
N GLU A 50 9.37 8.43 -12.90
CA GLU A 50 10.35 8.21 -11.84
C GLU A 50 9.75 8.64 -10.50
N ILE A 51 9.84 7.77 -9.49
CA ILE A 51 9.34 8.09 -8.16
C ILE A 51 10.27 9.12 -7.53
N LYS A 52 9.71 10.29 -7.24
CA LYS A 52 10.42 11.31 -6.49
C LYS A 52 10.26 11.06 -5.00
N PRO A 53 11.34 11.22 -4.20
CA PRO A 53 11.21 11.22 -2.76
C PRO A 53 10.19 12.26 -2.32
N LYS A 54 9.19 11.84 -1.54
CA LYS A 54 8.20 12.74 -0.93
C LYS A 54 8.63 13.00 0.51
N LYS A 55 8.34 14.18 1.03
CA LYS A 55 8.54 14.50 2.45
C LYS A 55 7.34 15.26 2.95
N LYS A 56 6.90 14.96 4.17
CA LYS A 56 5.84 15.72 4.83
C LYS A 56 6.14 15.96 6.28
N VAL A 57 5.74 17.14 6.73
CA VAL A 57 5.90 17.57 8.10
C VAL A 57 4.66 17.16 8.87
N VAL A 58 4.88 16.48 9.98
CA VAL A 58 3.85 16.03 10.91
C VAL A 58 3.24 17.23 11.60
N LYS A 59 1.91 17.26 11.65
CA LYS A 59 1.14 18.22 12.43
C LYS A 59 0.48 17.56 13.63
N ASP A 60 -0.18 16.42 13.43
CA ASP A 60 -0.82 15.65 14.50
C ASP A 60 -0.54 14.17 14.33
N LEU A 61 -0.33 13.47 15.45
CA LEU A 61 -0.09 12.04 15.53
C LEU A 61 -1.12 11.39 16.43
N ASN A 62 -1.67 10.27 15.98
CA ASN A 62 -2.47 9.37 16.79
C ASN A 62 -2.06 7.92 16.52
N ILE A 63 -1.63 7.20 17.56
CA ILE A 63 -1.41 5.76 17.46
C ILE A 63 -2.61 5.07 18.08
N GLU A 64 -3.29 4.26 17.28
CA GLU A 64 -4.41 3.45 17.71
C GLU A 64 -3.95 2.01 17.97
N PHE A 65 -4.11 1.57 19.21
CA PHE A 65 -3.96 0.19 19.64
C PHE A 65 -5.33 -0.47 19.59
N VAL A 66 -5.47 -1.53 18.80
CA VAL A 66 -6.71 -2.28 18.70
C VAL A 66 -6.61 -3.57 19.50
N HIS A 67 -7.48 -3.70 20.50
CA HIS A 67 -7.56 -4.80 21.43
C HIS A 67 -8.63 -5.80 20.99
N GLN A 68 -8.29 -7.09 21.06
CA GLN A 68 -9.19 -8.16 20.61
C GLN A 68 -10.36 -8.37 21.60
N MET A 69 -11.42 -9.06 21.15
CA MET A 69 -12.64 -9.30 21.94
C MET A 69 -12.42 -10.01 23.29
N ASN A 70 -11.33 -10.76 23.43
CA ASN A 70 -10.97 -11.47 24.66
C ASN A 70 -10.30 -10.57 25.70
N GLU A 71 -9.94 -9.33 25.34
CA GLU A 71 -9.32 -8.36 26.23
C GLU A 71 -10.38 -7.59 27.03
N LYS A 72 -10.05 -7.27 28.29
CA LYS A 72 -11.00 -6.61 29.19
C LYS A 72 -11.13 -5.13 28.84
N VAL A 73 -12.33 -4.73 28.42
CA VAL A 73 -12.70 -3.31 28.26
C VAL A 73 -12.66 -2.61 29.63
N PRO A 74 -11.94 -1.47 29.77
CA PRO A 74 -11.92 -0.69 31.00
C PRO A 74 -13.33 -0.22 31.39
N GLN A 75 -13.79 -0.57 32.60
CA GLN A 75 -15.17 -0.27 33.03
C GLN A 75 -15.40 1.17 33.49
N ASN A 76 -14.34 1.94 33.74
CA ASN A 76 -14.41 3.29 34.35
C ASN A 76 -13.87 4.41 33.44
N GLN A 77 -13.97 4.24 32.11
CA GLN A 77 -13.58 5.25 31.14
C GLN A 77 -14.78 5.64 30.27
N GLU A 78 -14.87 6.92 29.89
CA GLU A 78 -15.78 7.34 28.84
C GLU A 78 -15.31 6.75 27.51
N LEU A 79 -16.14 5.89 26.93
CA LEU A 79 -15.83 5.18 25.69
C LEU A 79 -16.76 5.68 24.58
N THR A 80 -16.17 5.92 23.41
CA THR A 80 -16.92 6.27 22.21
C THR A 80 -17.13 5.02 21.37
N GLU A 81 -18.36 4.76 20.93
CA GLU A 81 -18.66 3.66 20.00
C GLU A 81 -18.39 4.09 18.55
N LYS A 82 -17.69 3.25 17.80
CA LYS A 82 -17.41 3.44 16.36
C LYS A 82 -17.45 2.10 15.64
N ILE A 83 -17.50 2.15 14.31
CA ILE A 83 -17.27 1.00 13.45
C ILE A 83 -15.84 1.11 12.94
N LEU A 84 -15.07 0.04 13.09
CA LEU A 84 -13.75 -0.15 12.53
C LEU A 84 -13.86 -1.15 11.38
N SER A 85 -13.49 -0.72 10.18
CA SER A 85 -13.55 -1.54 8.98
C SER A 85 -12.13 -1.98 8.57
N ASN A 86 -12.00 -3.20 8.05
CA ASN A 86 -10.82 -3.74 7.37
C ASN A 86 -9.60 -3.92 8.28
N TRP A 87 -9.81 -4.05 9.59
CA TRP A 87 -8.76 -4.17 10.59
C TRP A 87 -7.97 -5.49 10.48
N ASN A 88 -8.65 -6.57 10.14
CA ASN A 88 -8.10 -7.92 10.01
C ASN A 88 -7.12 -8.09 8.83
N GLU A 89 -7.17 -7.20 7.84
CA GLU A 89 -6.29 -7.28 6.66
C GLU A 89 -4.85 -6.82 6.92
N TYR A 90 -4.57 -6.23 8.09
CA TYR A 90 -3.27 -5.65 8.45
C TYR A 90 -2.55 -6.35 9.61
N ASN A 91 -2.89 -7.60 9.89
CA ASN A 91 -2.34 -8.38 11.01
C ASN A 91 -2.53 -7.73 12.40
N GLU A 92 -3.57 -6.89 12.53
CA GLU A 92 -4.38 -6.82 13.75
C GLU A 92 -3.78 -6.19 15.02
N LYS A 93 -2.91 -5.17 14.98
CA LYS A 93 -2.42 -4.58 16.26
C LYS A 93 -2.39 -3.07 16.38
N GLN A 94 -1.71 -2.34 15.50
CA GLN A 94 -1.60 -0.89 15.63
C GLN A 94 -1.71 -0.15 14.29
N ILE A 95 -2.37 1.00 14.32
CA ILE A 95 -2.53 1.91 13.20
C ILE A 95 -1.98 3.28 13.60
N LEU A 96 -1.06 3.81 12.80
CA LEU A 96 -0.61 5.18 12.91
C LEU A 96 -1.48 6.08 12.03
N HIS A 97 -2.22 6.98 12.67
CA HIS A 97 -2.96 8.06 12.04
C HIS A 97 -2.13 9.34 12.08
N VAL A 98 -1.81 9.89 10.91
CA VAL A 98 -1.02 11.14 10.80
C VAL A 98 -1.82 12.20 10.06
N THR A 99 -1.83 13.42 10.62
CA THR A 99 -2.20 14.62 9.87
C THR A 99 -0.95 15.45 9.60
N PHE A 100 -0.82 15.93 8.37
CA PHE A 100 0.34 16.72 7.94
C PHE A 100 0.03 18.22 7.95
N THR A 101 1.08 19.04 7.92
CA THR A 101 0.96 20.51 7.91
C THR A 101 0.26 21.05 6.66
N ASP A 102 0.28 20.28 5.55
CA ASP A 102 -0.46 20.60 4.32
C ASP A 102 -1.95 20.22 4.37
N GLY A 103 -2.42 19.66 5.49
CA GLY A 103 -3.81 19.25 5.72
C GLY A 103 -4.16 17.83 5.26
N SER A 104 -3.25 17.15 4.54
CA SER A 104 -3.46 15.75 4.15
C SER A 104 -3.37 14.80 5.36
N LYS A 105 -3.95 13.61 5.20
CA LYS A 105 -3.99 12.57 6.24
C LYS A 105 -3.50 11.24 5.69
N SER A 106 -3.04 10.36 6.58
CA SER A 106 -2.60 9.01 6.24
C SER A 106 -2.83 8.06 7.41
N GLU A 107 -3.21 6.83 7.08
CA GLU A 107 -3.35 5.73 8.03
C GLU A 107 -2.33 4.67 7.62
N ILE A 108 -1.45 4.31 8.56
CA ILE A 108 -0.30 3.42 8.32
C ILE A 108 -0.38 2.26 9.30
N PRO A 109 -0.68 1.05 8.84
CA PRO A 109 -0.60 -0.15 9.67
C PRO A 109 0.85 -0.42 10.09
N VAL A 110 1.10 -0.89 11.30
CA VAL A 110 2.46 -0.86 11.89
C VAL A 110 3.22 -2.19 11.78
N GLU A 111 2.57 -3.33 11.51
CA GLU A 111 3.20 -4.66 11.63
C GLU A 111 3.73 -5.24 10.30
N GLU A 112 3.11 -4.97 9.14
CA GLU A 112 3.49 -5.57 7.84
C GLU A 112 3.80 -4.58 6.72
N THR A 113 4.39 -3.46 7.08
CA THR A 113 4.61 -2.38 6.13
C THR A 113 5.54 -2.71 4.97
N SER A 114 6.55 -3.57 5.16
CA SER A 114 7.52 -3.94 4.11
C SER A 114 6.90 -4.68 2.92
N GLU A 115 5.79 -5.38 3.16
CA GLU A 115 5.05 -5.98 2.07
C GLU A 115 4.08 -4.96 1.46
N ILE A 116 3.43 -4.10 2.27
CA ILE A 116 2.31 -3.22 1.87
C ILE A 116 2.60 -2.40 0.62
N GLY A 117 3.80 -1.85 0.44
CA GLY A 117 4.11 -1.10 -0.78
C GLY A 117 5.58 -0.71 -0.94
N PRO A 118 5.95 -0.08 -2.07
CA PRO A 118 7.32 0.27 -2.52
C PRO A 118 8.13 1.17 -1.62
N SER A 119 7.47 1.57 -0.56
CA SER A 119 7.81 2.72 0.20
C SER A 119 8.29 2.25 1.54
N PHE A 120 7.71 1.26 2.20
CA PHE A 120 8.23 0.91 3.51
C PHE A 120 9.49 0.04 3.46
N SER A 121 10.64 0.65 3.73
CA SER A 121 11.87 -0.06 4.04
C SER A 121 12.08 -0.13 5.54
N ALA A 122 12.11 -1.33 6.10
CA ALA A 122 12.55 -1.54 7.48
C ALA A 122 13.99 -1.00 7.71
N ASN A 123 14.81 -0.96 6.65
CA ASN A 123 16.19 -0.48 6.71
C ASN A 123 16.30 1.04 6.96
N LEU A 124 15.26 1.81 6.64
CA LEU A 124 15.23 3.27 6.84
C LEU A 124 14.94 3.66 8.29
N LEU A 125 14.57 2.69 9.12
CA LEU A 125 14.32 2.79 10.55
C LEU A 125 15.37 1.98 11.28
N ASN A 126 16.54 2.59 11.46
CA ASN A 126 17.67 1.96 12.11
C ASN A 126 17.80 2.38 13.58
N ASP A 127 18.62 1.64 14.30
CA ASP A 127 18.93 1.89 15.72
C ASP A 127 19.45 3.31 15.98
N SER A 128 20.09 3.96 15.00
CA SER A 128 20.57 5.34 15.16
C SER A 128 19.43 6.36 15.23
N ILE A 129 18.41 6.20 14.38
CA ILE A 129 17.21 7.04 14.43
C ILE A 129 16.47 6.78 15.74
N TYR A 130 16.30 5.51 16.12
CA TYR A 130 15.69 5.13 17.39
C TYR A 130 16.40 5.77 18.60
N GLN A 131 17.73 5.67 18.67
CA GLN A 131 18.51 6.28 19.75
C GLN A 131 18.33 7.81 19.79
N LYS A 132 18.44 8.49 18.65
CA LYS A 132 18.24 9.94 18.56
C LYS A 132 16.88 10.38 19.07
N LEU A 133 15.83 9.66 18.66
CA LEU A 133 14.46 9.92 19.08
C LEU A 133 14.26 9.61 20.58
N SER A 134 14.82 8.52 21.09
CA SER A 134 14.72 8.16 22.51
C SER A 134 15.36 9.19 23.44
N PHE A 135 16.41 9.91 23.01
CA PHE A 135 17.02 10.98 23.81
C PHE A 135 16.08 12.15 24.10
N ARG A 136 14.96 12.25 23.37
CA ARG A 136 13.90 13.21 23.67
C ARG A 136 13.12 12.85 24.94
N PHE A 137 13.29 11.64 25.48
CA PHE A 137 12.66 11.14 26.70
C PHE A 137 13.74 10.60 27.65
N PRO A 138 14.54 11.47 28.28
CA PRO A 138 15.70 11.06 29.09
C PRO A 138 15.33 10.18 30.29
N ASP A 139 14.12 10.30 30.83
CA ASP A 139 13.63 9.49 31.95
C ASP A 139 13.20 8.08 31.51
N PHE A 140 13.11 7.82 30.21
CA PHE A 140 12.81 6.51 29.66
C PHE A 140 14.10 5.69 29.49
N LYS A 141 14.30 4.70 30.38
CA LYS A 141 15.43 3.77 30.27
C LYS A 141 15.21 2.78 29.13
N LEU A 142 16.05 2.80 28.09
CA LEU A 142 16.00 1.78 27.03
C LEU A 142 16.27 0.37 27.60
N PRO A 143 15.68 -0.70 27.04
CA PRO A 143 16.04 -2.07 27.41
C PRO A 143 17.52 -2.36 27.12
N ASP A 144 18.22 -3.06 28.01
CA ASP A 144 19.66 -3.40 27.87
C ASP A 144 19.95 -4.37 26.71
N ASN A 145 18.94 -5.07 26.23
CA ASN A 145 19.02 -6.06 25.17
C ASN A 145 18.90 -5.41 23.79
N LYS A 146 19.89 -5.71 22.92
CA LYS A 146 19.91 -5.42 21.47
C LYS A 146 18.76 -6.14 20.75
N ARG A 147 17.52 -5.75 21.02
CA ARG A 147 16.39 -6.13 20.20
C ARG A 147 16.44 -5.27 18.95
N THR A 148 16.17 -5.86 17.80
CA THR A 148 15.70 -5.10 16.63
C THR A 148 14.48 -4.30 17.10
N SER A 149 14.60 -2.97 17.13
CA SER A 149 13.48 -2.10 17.54
C SER A 149 12.31 -2.33 16.59
N ASN A 150 11.11 -2.61 17.14
CA ASN A 150 9.92 -2.74 16.31
C ASN A 150 9.53 -1.35 15.77
N LEU A 151 8.82 -1.30 14.64
CA LEU A 151 8.36 -0.04 14.05
C LEU A 151 7.66 0.84 15.08
N ILE A 152 6.74 0.25 15.85
CA ILE A 152 5.98 0.94 16.90
C ILE A 152 6.88 1.66 17.90
N ASP A 153 8.01 1.06 18.29
CA ASP A 153 8.93 1.64 19.27
C ASP A 153 9.51 2.96 18.78
N ILE A 154 9.73 3.10 17.47
CA ILE A 154 10.22 4.34 16.87
C ILE A 154 9.10 5.38 16.74
N LEU A 155 7.90 4.95 16.33
CA LEU A 155 6.75 5.84 16.12
C LEU A 155 6.30 6.54 17.40
N LEU A 156 6.43 5.87 18.54
CA LEU A 156 6.10 6.42 19.85
C LEU A 156 7.00 7.60 20.27
N PHE A 157 8.14 7.80 19.62
CA PHE A 157 9.05 8.91 19.93
C PHE A 157 8.93 10.11 18.98
N LEU A 158 7.99 10.06 18.03
CA LEU A 158 7.75 11.14 17.06
C LEU A 158 7.15 12.38 17.70
N TYR A 159 7.56 13.54 17.21
CA TYR A 159 7.12 14.86 17.65
C TYR A 159 6.31 15.55 16.56
N GLU A 160 5.48 16.50 16.97
CA GLU A 160 4.92 17.48 16.05
C GLU A 160 6.07 18.27 15.40
N GLY A 161 5.99 18.48 14.09
CA GLY A 161 7.03 19.12 13.30
C GLY A 161 8.14 18.17 12.79
N ASP A 162 8.14 16.90 13.19
CA ASP A 162 9.04 15.93 12.56
C ASP A 162 8.69 15.75 11.07
N THR A 163 9.70 15.44 10.28
CA THR A 163 9.51 15.22 8.84
C THR A 163 9.56 13.73 8.56
N LEU A 164 8.47 13.19 8.01
CA LEU A 164 8.41 11.84 7.46
C LEU A 164 8.87 11.87 6.00
N TYR A 165 9.76 10.96 5.63
CA TYR A 165 10.32 10.85 4.29
C TYR A 165 9.92 9.56 3.63
N GLN A 166 9.48 9.70 2.37
CA GLN A 166 9.40 8.63 1.42
C GLN A 166 10.67 8.53 0.60
N VAL A 167 11.47 7.51 0.89
CA VAL A 167 12.58 7.09 0.02
C VAL A 167 12.13 5.80 -0.65
N PRO A 168 11.79 5.81 -1.94
CA PRO A 168 11.27 4.62 -2.59
C PRO A 168 12.39 3.58 -2.75
N GLU A 169 12.10 2.31 -2.44
CA GLU A 169 13.05 1.20 -2.66
C GLU A 169 13.23 0.91 -4.16
N VAL A 170 12.22 1.29 -4.95
CA VAL A 170 12.18 1.15 -6.40
C VAL A 170 12.14 2.50 -7.11
N SER A 171 12.47 2.52 -8.38
CA SER A 171 12.69 3.77 -9.12
C SER A 171 11.45 4.29 -9.85
N SER A 172 10.44 3.46 -10.11
CA SER A 172 9.39 3.79 -11.08
C SER A 172 7.96 3.53 -10.56
N GLU A 173 7.09 4.48 -10.87
CA GLU A 173 5.64 4.39 -10.74
C GLU A 173 5.04 4.24 -12.14
N ILE A 174 4.15 3.27 -12.29
CA ILE A 174 3.44 2.98 -13.51
C ILE A 174 1.97 3.31 -13.25
N SER A 175 1.46 4.36 -13.89
CA SER A 175 0.04 4.72 -13.82
C SER A 175 -0.68 4.41 -15.11
N TYR A 176 -1.88 3.89 -15.00
CA TYR A 176 -2.68 3.48 -16.15
C TYR A 176 -4.15 3.39 -15.82
N GLN A 177 -4.99 3.33 -16.85
CA GLN A 177 -6.43 3.23 -16.70
C GLN A 177 -6.97 1.96 -17.32
N LEU A 178 -7.89 1.32 -16.61
CA LEU A 178 -8.69 0.21 -17.14
C LEU A 178 -10.16 0.61 -17.16
N LYS A 179 -10.87 0.11 -18.17
CA LYS A 179 -12.32 0.31 -18.29
C LYS A 179 -13.03 -0.86 -17.64
N ASN A 180 -13.87 -0.60 -16.64
CA ASN A 180 -14.70 -1.59 -16.00
C ASN A 180 -15.62 -2.25 -17.05
N PRO A 181 -15.60 -3.59 -17.21
CA PRO A 181 -16.40 -4.28 -18.21
C PRO A 181 -17.92 -4.20 -17.98
N LYS A 182 -18.36 -4.08 -16.72
CA LYS A 182 -19.77 -3.98 -16.32
C LYS A 182 -20.30 -2.55 -16.46
N THR A 183 -19.61 -1.58 -15.85
CA THR A 183 -20.11 -0.19 -15.76
C THR A 183 -19.63 0.68 -16.92
N GLY A 184 -18.52 0.31 -17.56
CA GLY A 184 -17.88 1.10 -18.61
C GLY A 184 -17.09 2.31 -18.09
N GLU A 185 -17.06 2.53 -16.77
CA GLU A 185 -16.27 3.60 -16.15
C GLU A 185 -14.77 3.29 -16.22
N LYS A 186 -13.94 4.33 -16.26
CA LYS A 186 -12.48 4.18 -16.24
C LYS A 186 -11.95 4.46 -14.85
N GLN A 187 -11.18 3.52 -14.31
CA GLN A 187 -10.45 3.68 -13.05
C GLN A 187 -8.96 3.81 -13.33
N THR A 188 -8.28 4.67 -12.57
CA THR A 188 -6.81 4.79 -12.60
C THR A 188 -6.19 3.87 -11.57
N TYR A 189 -5.11 3.22 -11.95
CA TYR A 189 -4.36 2.27 -11.14
C TYR A 189 -2.88 2.65 -11.15
N PHE A 190 -2.20 2.29 -10.07
CA PHE A 190 -0.78 2.55 -9.86
C PHE A 190 -0.07 1.24 -9.48
N GLU A 191 0.99 0.92 -10.21
CA GLU A 191 1.93 -0.16 -9.88
C GLU A 191 3.31 0.45 -9.64
N TYR A 192 4.09 -0.16 -8.74
CA TYR A 192 5.41 0.34 -8.40
C TYR A 192 6.46 -0.75 -8.60
N GLY A 193 7.62 -0.36 -9.11
CA GLY A 193 8.69 -1.29 -9.43
C GLY A 193 9.85 -0.64 -10.14
N ASN A 194 10.68 -1.48 -10.76
CA ASN A 194 11.70 -1.01 -11.67
C ASN A 194 11.09 -0.51 -12.97
N LYS A 195 11.83 0.38 -13.64
CA LYS A 195 11.44 0.86 -14.96
C LYS A 195 11.22 -0.33 -15.89
N PRO A 196 10.04 -0.47 -16.50
CA PRO A 196 9.76 -1.57 -17.40
C PRO A 196 10.55 -1.44 -18.69
N ASP A 197 10.80 -2.58 -19.34
CA ASP A 197 11.46 -2.59 -20.63
C ASP A 197 10.60 -1.92 -21.71
N PHE A 198 11.26 -1.41 -22.73
CA PHE A 198 10.57 -0.83 -23.89
C PHE A 198 9.75 -1.92 -24.61
N SER A 199 8.46 -1.63 -24.83
CA SER A 199 7.55 -2.51 -25.58
C SER A 199 7.21 -1.92 -26.95
N LEU A 200 7.41 -2.71 -28.00
CA LEU A 200 6.96 -2.39 -29.37
C LEU A 200 5.47 -2.67 -29.58
N THR A 201 4.86 -3.48 -28.72
CA THR A 201 3.44 -3.83 -28.77
C THR A 201 2.64 -2.99 -27.78
N PRO A 202 1.34 -2.76 -28.05
CA PRO A 202 0.44 -2.17 -27.07
C PRO A 202 0.49 -2.94 -25.76
N ILE A 203 0.45 -2.21 -24.66
CA ILE A 203 0.39 -2.80 -23.33
C ILE A 203 -1.07 -3.12 -23.02
N PHE A 204 -1.32 -4.38 -22.69
CA PHE A 204 -2.58 -4.87 -22.15
C PHE A 204 -2.41 -5.24 -20.67
N PHE A 205 -3.53 -5.23 -19.94
CA PHE A 205 -3.64 -5.87 -18.65
C PHE A 205 -4.26 -7.25 -18.84
N THR A 206 -3.59 -8.30 -18.40
CA THR A 206 -4.04 -9.69 -18.50
C THR A 206 -4.65 -10.14 -17.19
N SER A 207 -5.72 -10.92 -17.27
CA SER A 207 -6.33 -11.62 -16.14
C SER A 207 -6.67 -13.06 -16.51
N SER A 208 -6.35 -14.03 -15.64
CA SER A 208 -6.63 -15.46 -15.86
C SER A 208 -8.12 -15.72 -16.10
N LYS A 209 -8.47 -16.55 -17.09
CA LYS A 209 -9.85 -16.94 -17.43
C LYS A 209 -10.48 -17.90 -16.43
N ASN A 210 -9.67 -18.60 -15.64
CA ASN A 210 -10.14 -19.60 -14.69
C ASN A 210 -10.71 -19.01 -13.38
N SER A 211 -10.46 -17.72 -13.11
CA SER A 211 -10.87 -17.01 -11.88
C SER A 211 -12.01 -16.02 -12.14
N LEU A 212 -13.14 -16.50 -12.69
CA LEU A 212 -14.25 -15.64 -13.13
C LEU A 212 -14.86 -14.78 -12.01
N ASP A 213 -14.82 -15.24 -10.76
CA ASP A 213 -15.29 -14.46 -9.59
C ASP A 213 -14.31 -13.32 -9.24
N ASP A 214 -13.00 -13.61 -9.17
CA ASP A 214 -11.97 -12.60 -8.82
C ASP A 214 -11.83 -11.46 -9.85
N LYS A 215 -12.22 -11.71 -11.11
CA LYS A 215 -12.17 -10.70 -12.19
C LYS A 215 -13.07 -9.51 -11.94
N LEU A 216 -14.28 -9.77 -11.45
CA LEU A 216 -15.26 -8.73 -11.20
C LEU A 216 -14.96 -8.04 -9.89
N ASP A 217 -14.46 -8.79 -8.91
CA ASP A 217 -13.98 -8.23 -7.67
C ASP A 217 -12.90 -7.18 -7.93
N PHE A 218 -11.86 -7.43 -8.74
CA PHE A 218 -10.86 -6.37 -9.04
C PHE A 218 -11.45 -5.02 -9.51
N PHE A 219 -12.47 -5.05 -10.38
CA PHE A 219 -13.10 -3.83 -10.90
C PHE A 219 -14.15 -3.23 -9.96
N GLU A 220 -14.68 -4.02 -9.02
CA GLU A 220 -15.66 -3.59 -8.01
C GLU A 220 -15.03 -3.24 -6.66
N ASP A 221 -13.86 -3.78 -6.36
CA ASP A 221 -13.14 -3.68 -5.08
C ASP A 221 -12.69 -2.24 -4.81
N TYR A 222 -12.33 -1.49 -5.86
CA TYR A 222 -12.16 -0.04 -5.77
C TYR A 222 -13.40 0.66 -5.19
N GLN A 223 -14.59 0.32 -5.69
CA GLN A 223 -15.83 0.95 -5.21
C GLN A 223 -16.21 0.45 -3.82
N LYS A 224 -15.73 -0.72 -3.43
CA LYS A 224 -16.02 -1.30 -2.13
C LYS A 224 -15.14 -0.72 -1.02
N GLN A 225 -13.97 -0.13 -1.26
CA GLN A 225 -13.05 0.49 -0.25
C GLN A 225 -12.77 -0.32 1.04
N HIS A 226 -13.36 -1.50 1.20
CA HIS A 226 -13.31 -2.38 2.35
C HIS A 226 -11.98 -3.16 2.41
N LYS A 227 -11.03 -2.89 1.50
CA LYS A 227 -9.72 -3.58 1.47
C LYS A 227 -8.52 -2.64 1.45
N GLY A 228 -8.75 -1.38 1.84
CA GLY A 228 -7.77 -0.30 1.70
C GLY A 228 -7.66 0.25 0.27
N ASN A 229 -6.58 0.98 0.00
CA ASN A 229 -6.34 1.67 -1.28
C ASN A 229 -5.64 0.78 -2.33
N TYR A 230 -5.70 -0.54 -2.18
CA TYR A 230 -5.01 -1.44 -3.08
C TYR A 230 -5.76 -2.75 -3.28
N TRP A 231 -5.37 -3.45 -4.33
CA TRP A 231 -5.67 -4.85 -4.55
C TRP A 231 -4.41 -5.68 -4.37
N ASP A 232 -4.46 -6.66 -3.47
CA ASP A 232 -3.34 -7.58 -3.21
C ASP A 232 -3.36 -8.76 -4.20
N ARG A 233 -2.27 -8.91 -4.96
CA ARG A 233 -2.09 -10.02 -5.89
C ARG A 233 -0.95 -10.95 -5.46
N LYS A 234 -0.52 -10.98 -4.20
CA LYS A 234 0.63 -11.79 -3.76
C LYS A 234 0.54 -13.26 -4.23
N TYR A 235 -0.66 -13.85 -4.18
CA TYR A 235 -0.90 -15.24 -4.58
C TYR A 235 -1.29 -15.40 -6.07
N ASP A 236 -1.63 -14.32 -6.76
CA ASP A 236 -2.12 -14.29 -8.15
C ASP A 236 -1.33 -13.36 -9.06
N PHE A 237 -0.09 -13.07 -8.68
CA PHE A 237 0.73 -12.03 -9.29
C PHE A 237 0.91 -12.25 -10.80
N TYR A 238 1.08 -13.52 -11.20
CA TYR A 238 1.24 -13.88 -12.60
C TYR A 238 -0.06 -13.95 -13.39
N ASN A 239 -1.20 -14.05 -12.70
CA ASN A 239 -2.51 -14.16 -13.32
C ASN A 239 -3.07 -12.78 -13.68
N ASN A 240 -2.69 -11.74 -12.94
CA ASN A 240 -3.24 -10.40 -13.08
C ASN A 240 -2.11 -9.37 -13.23
N ARG A 241 -1.74 -8.98 -14.44
CA ARG A 241 -0.55 -8.14 -14.68
C ARG A 241 -0.62 -7.34 -15.97
N LEU A 242 0.20 -6.30 -16.05
CA LEU A 242 0.51 -5.69 -17.33
C LEU A 242 1.42 -6.60 -18.17
N THR A 243 1.28 -6.53 -19.48
CA THR A 243 2.03 -7.36 -20.45
C THR A 243 3.48 -6.92 -20.66
N HIS A 244 3.89 -5.77 -20.12
CA HIS A 244 5.28 -5.36 -20.17
C HIS A 244 6.14 -6.20 -19.22
N THR A 245 7.43 -6.32 -19.50
CA THR A 245 8.38 -6.96 -18.58
C THR A 245 8.91 -5.95 -17.57
N SER A 246 8.82 -6.29 -16.28
CA SER A 246 9.53 -5.60 -15.21
C SER A 246 10.30 -6.63 -14.39
N ASN A 247 11.56 -6.31 -14.06
CA ASN A 247 12.45 -7.20 -13.31
C ASN A 247 12.12 -7.24 -11.81
N HIS A 248 11.36 -6.26 -11.30
CA HIS A 248 10.90 -6.23 -9.91
C HIS A 248 9.67 -5.32 -9.82
N SER A 249 8.58 -5.85 -9.27
CA SER A 249 7.29 -5.18 -9.12
C SER A 249 6.60 -5.66 -7.86
N TYR A 250 5.99 -4.73 -7.13
CA TYR A 250 5.24 -5.08 -5.93
C TYR A 250 3.99 -5.87 -6.29
N PRO A 251 3.55 -6.80 -5.41
CA PRO A 251 2.40 -7.64 -5.69
C PRO A 251 1.10 -6.83 -5.78
N ARG A 252 1.04 -5.64 -5.18
CA ARG A 252 -0.18 -4.84 -5.07
C ARG A 252 -0.37 -3.84 -6.20
N ILE A 253 -1.63 -3.63 -6.59
CA ILE A 253 -2.06 -2.53 -7.49
C ILE A 253 -2.82 -1.53 -6.64
N PHE A 254 -2.47 -0.24 -6.73
CA PHE A 254 -3.11 0.79 -5.93
C PHE A 254 -4.16 1.54 -6.74
N TYR A 255 -5.25 1.95 -6.07
CA TYR A 255 -6.33 2.70 -6.70
C TYR A 255 -6.09 4.22 -6.72
N SER A 256 -5.18 4.70 -5.87
CA SER A 256 -4.68 6.07 -5.86
C SER A 256 -3.18 6.11 -5.55
N ASP A 257 -2.55 7.25 -5.83
CA ASP A 257 -1.19 7.57 -5.40
C ASP A 257 -1.14 8.23 -4.00
N GLU A 258 -2.29 8.33 -3.32
CA GLU A 258 -2.41 8.96 -2.01
C GLU A 258 -1.85 8.05 -0.92
N PHE A 259 -0.72 8.48 -0.33
CA PHE A 259 -0.22 8.23 1.04
C PHE A 259 -0.22 6.82 1.65
N THR A 260 -0.67 5.78 0.98
CA THR A 260 -0.64 4.38 1.44
C THR A 260 0.73 3.73 1.30
N ASN A 261 1.75 4.54 0.99
CA ASN A 261 3.06 4.11 0.59
C ASN A 261 4.10 5.08 1.17
N LEU A 262 4.25 5.19 2.48
CA LEU A 262 5.45 5.83 3.03
C LEU A 262 6.33 4.78 3.72
N PRO A 263 7.64 4.68 3.43
CA PRO A 263 8.54 4.38 4.51
C PRO A 263 8.39 5.49 5.51
N LEU A 264 8.43 5.11 6.76
CA LEU A 264 8.69 6.08 7.78
C LEU A 264 10.21 6.13 7.88
N SER A 265 10.88 6.95 7.09
CA SER A 265 12.14 7.52 7.60
C SER A 265 11.82 8.85 8.26
N VAL A 266 12.57 9.22 9.28
CA VAL A 266 12.24 10.33 10.15
C VAL A 266 13.45 11.26 10.25
N SER A 267 13.24 12.54 9.96
CA SER A 267 14.16 13.59 10.42
C SER A 267 13.58 14.25 11.65
N THR A 268 14.40 14.26 12.70
CA THR A 268 14.12 14.80 14.03
C THR A 268 14.09 16.34 14.01
N THR A 269 13.17 16.91 13.24
CA THR A 269 13.02 18.35 13.00
C THR A 269 11.97 18.99 13.90
N GLY A 270 11.09 18.17 14.48
CA GLY A 270 10.11 18.60 15.47
C GLY A 270 10.74 18.86 16.82
N SER A 271 10.12 19.80 17.54
CA SER A 271 10.57 20.26 18.86
C SER A 271 9.51 20.17 19.95
N GLN A 272 8.24 19.94 19.58
CA GLN A 272 7.13 19.89 20.52
C GLN A 272 6.59 18.47 20.61
N PHE A 273 6.51 17.94 21.83
CA PHE A 273 5.88 16.65 22.04
C PHE A 273 4.36 16.82 21.99
N LYS A 274 3.73 16.09 21.08
CA LYS A 274 2.28 15.94 21.01
C LYS A 274 1.94 14.60 20.37
N MET A 275 1.36 13.71 21.16
CA MET A 275 0.98 12.37 20.72
C MET A 275 -0.38 12.02 21.29
N THR A 276 -1.31 11.60 20.44
CA THR A 276 -2.56 10.99 20.90
C THR A 276 -2.41 9.48 20.88
N ILE A 277 -2.82 8.82 21.96
CA ILE A 277 -2.94 7.36 22.00
C ILE A 277 -4.41 7.03 22.09
N THR A 278 -4.85 6.16 21.19
CA THR A 278 -6.21 5.62 21.19
C THR A 278 -6.15 4.14 21.51
N HIS A 279 -6.94 3.70 22.48
CA HIS A 279 -7.20 2.29 22.74
C HIS A 279 -8.60 1.97 22.25
N SER A 280 -8.70 1.05 21.29
CA SER A 280 -9.95 0.62 20.67
C SER A 280 -10.19 -0.85 20.99
N TYR A 281 -11.28 -1.17 21.66
CA TYR A 281 -11.63 -2.53 22.05
C TYR A 281 -12.73 -3.07 21.16
N ILE A 282 -12.49 -4.19 20.48
CA ILE A 282 -13.51 -4.87 19.68
C ILE A 282 -14.55 -5.46 20.64
N VAL A 283 -15.80 -5.04 20.49
CA VAL A 283 -16.93 -5.53 21.31
C VAL A 283 -17.84 -6.49 20.56
N GLU A 284 -17.91 -6.35 19.23
CA GLU A 284 -18.77 -7.16 18.37
C GLU A 284 -18.19 -7.19 16.96
N GLN A 285 -18.26 -8.34 16.30
CA GLN A 285 -17.95 -8.47 14.88
C GLN A 285 -19.28 -8.39 14.13
N ILE A 286 -19.44 -7.38 13.28
CA ILE A 286 -20.68 -7.13 12.54
C ILE A 286 -20.70 -8.01 11.29
N ASN A 287 -19.57 -8.08 10.58
CA ASN A 287 -19.35 -8.96 9.44
C ASN A 287 -17.84 -9.30 9.31
N ASP A 288 -17.43 -9.94 8.22
CA ASP A 288 -16.04 -10.37 8.01
C ASP A 288 -15.01 -9.22 8.00
N HIS A 289 -15.43 -7.97 7.82
CA HIS A 289 -14.53 -6.81 7.70
C HIS A 289 -14.88 -5.68 8.68
N ASP A 290 -16.09 -5.63 9.23
CA ASP A 290 -16.57 -4.57 10.11
C ASP A 290 -16.69 -5.04 11.56
N TYR A 291 -16.11 -4.24 12.45
CA TYR A 291 -16.08 -4.48 13.89
C TYR A 291 -16.68 -3.29 14.62
N LYS A 292 -17.59 -3.55 15.56
CA LYS A 292 -18.00 -2.55 16.53
C LYS A 292 -16.89 -2.43 17.57
N ILE A 293 -16.40 -1.22 17.77
CA ILE A 293 -15.36 -0.91 18.74
C ILE A 293 -15.82 0.11 19.77
N LYS A 294 -15.23 0.03 20.96
CA LYS A 294 -15.30 1.05 22.00
C LYS A 294 -13.92 1.66 22.19
N SER A 295 -13.79 2.96 22.02
CA SER A 295 -12.50 3.64 22.04
C SER A 295 -12.39 4.67 23.17
N SER A 296 -11.21 4.74 23.78
CA SER A 296 -10.77 5.89 24.57
C SER A 296 -9.51 6.48 23.95
N SER A 297 -9.37 7.80 24.01
CA SER A 297 -8.20 8.51 23.50
C SER A 297 -7.67 9.47 24.55
N LYS A 298 -6.34 9.54 24.66
CA LYS A 298 -5.65 10.52 25.53
C LYS A 298 -4.55 11.21 24.72
N THR A 299 -4.55 12.53 24.75
CA THR A 299 -3.49 13.35 24.14
C THR A 299 -2.45 13.71 25.19
N TYR A 300 -1.19 13.44 24.86
CA TYR A 300 -0.04 13.79 25.65
C TYR A 300 0.72 14.92 24.98
N THR A 301 1.19 15.85 25.80
CA THR A 301 1.99 17.02 25.42
C THR A 301 3.24 17.10 26.30
N ASP A 302 4.09 18.09 26.08
CA ASP A 302 5.24 18.34 26.95
C ASP A 302 4.87 18.49 28.43
N GLU A 303 3.65 18.93 28.76
CA GLU A 303 3.17 19.16 30.13
C GLU A 303 2.90 17.86 30.91
N ASN A 304 2.41 16.81 30.24
CA ASN A 304 2.06 15.52 30.85
C ASN A 304 2.92 14.35 30.32
N LYS A 305 4.12 14.68 29.81
CA LYS A 305 5.06 13.74 29.21
C LYS A 305 5.51 12.63 30.16
N SER A 306 5.55 12.88 31.47
CA SER A 306 5.85 11.85 32.48
C SER A 306 4.75 10.78 32.56
N GLU A 307 3.48 11.16 32.40
CA GLU A 307 2.36 10.22 32.31
C GLU A 307 2.49 9.37 31.04
N TYR A 308 2.86 9.98 29.91
CA TYR A 308 3.10 9.24 28.67
C TYR A 308 4.18 8.14 28.83
N ILE A 309 5.27 8.46 29.53
CA ILE A 309 6.33 7.48 29.82
C ILE A 309 5.78 6.31 30.65
N ALA A 310 4.97 6.60 31.68
CA ALA A 310 4.44 5.60 32.60
C ALA A 310 3.33 4.74 31.99
N GLU A 311 2.38 5.37 31.31
CA GLU A 311 1.16 4.77 30.78
C GLU A 311 1.37 4.09 29.43
N VAL A 312 2.28 4.60 28.59
CA VAL A 312 2.44 4.11 27.21
C VAL A 312 3.79 3.43 27.02
N LEU A 313 4.89 4.19 27.14
CA LEU A 313 6.22 3.68 26.79
C LEU A 313 6.65 2.50 27.69
N ASN A 314 6.36 2.57 28.99
CA ASN A 314 6.70 1.50 29.93
C ASN A 314 5.74 0.29 29.87
N GLN A 315 4.49 0.48 29.41
CA GLN A 315 3.56 -0.64 29.22
C GLN A 315 3.92 -1.44 27.98
N ASN A 316 4.27 -0.78 26.88
CA ASN A 316 4.72 -1.45 25.64
C ASN A 316 5.94 -2.36 25.85
N LYS A 317 6.81 -2.02 26.82
CA LYS A 317 7.91 -2.91 27.24
C LYS A 317 7.45 -4.23 27.85
N LYS A 318 6.33 -4.24 28.56
CA LYS A 318 5.83 -5.41 29.30
C LYS A 318 5.11 -6.40 28.39
N GLU A 319 4.33 -5.91 27.44
CA GLU A 319 3.57 -6.72 26.47
C GLU A 319 4.46 -7.38 25.41
N SER A 320 5.68 -6.88 25.25
CA SER A 320 6.67 -7.43 24.31
C SER A 320 7.57 -8.53 24.92
N ARG A 321 7.31 -9.00 26.15
CA ARG A 321 7.99 -10.12 26.82
C ARG A 321 7.13 -11.36 26.78
#